data_AF-W4K4D8-F1
#
_entry.id   AF-W4K4D8-F1
#
_cell.length_a   1.000
_cell.length_b   1.000
_cell.length_c   1.000
_cell.angle_alpha   90.00
_cell.angle_beta   90.00
_cell.angle_gamma   90.00
#
_symmetry.space_group_name_H-M   'P 1'
#
loop_
_entity.id
_entity.type
_entity.pdbx_description
1 polymer ?
#
loop_
_entity_poly.entity_id
_entity_poly.type
_entity_poly.pdbx_seq_one_letter_code
_entity_poly.pdbx_strand_id
1 'polypeptide(L)' 'VIDEAHVIQQWQDDFRKDYARVHAHQCIITGMEIPMATFSATMPTHILETVYHSLGLGSARPFWGIDLGAD' A
#
# COMPACT_ATOMS: atom_id res chain seq x y z
N VAL A 1 -4.22 -9.62 1.69
CA VAL A 1 -4.20 -8.72 2.87
C VAL A 1 -2.76 -8.31 3.11
N ILE A 2 -2.52 -7.02 3.35
CA ILE A 2 -1.21 -6.45 3.70
C ILE A 2 -1.37 -5.82 5.08
N ASP A 3 -0.56 -6.25 6.04
CA ASP A 3 -0.55 -5.72 7.40
C ASP A 3 0.68 -4.84 7.59
N GLU A 4 0.64 -3.92 8.56
CA GLU A 4 1.66 -2.89 8.79
C GLU A 4 2.08 -2.13 7.53
N ALA A 5 1.08 -1.70 6.74
CA ALA A 5 1.32 -1.08 5.44
C ALA A 5 2.16 0.21 5.51
N HIS A 6 2.23 0.88 6.65
CA HIS A 6 3.08 2.05 6.86
C HIS A 6 4.57 1.78 6.63
N VAL A 7 5.00 0.53 6.77
CA VAL A 7 6.40 0.13 6.53
C VAL A 7 6.80 0.33 5.06
N ILE A 8 5.84 0.40 4.13
CA ILE A 8 6.10 0.71 2.71
C ILE A 8 6.86 2.03 2.54
N GLN A 9 6.54 3.05 3.35
CA GLN A 9 7.29 4.32 3.35
C GLN A 9 8.76 4.10 3.78
N GLN A 10 8.98 3.39 4.89
CA GLN A 10 10.32 3.09 5.40
C GLN A 10 11.14 2.25 4.40
N TRP A 11 10.48 1.34 3.68
CA TRP A 11 11.12 0.51 2.65
C TRP A 11 11.49 1.28 1.39
N GLN A 12 10.76 2.35 1.04
CA GLN A 12 11.18 3.23 -0.03
C GLN A 12 12.49 3.94 0.30
N ASP A 13 12.68 4.32 1.56
CA ASP A 13 13.83 5.12 2.00
C ASP A 13 15.08 4.27 2.32
N ASP A 14 14.94 3.12 3.01
CA ASP A 14 16.09 2.41 3.60
C ASP A 14 16.35 0.97 3.12
N PHE A 15 15.36 0.23 2.60
CA PHE A 15 15.51 -1.23 2.44
C PHE A 15 14.80 -1.82 1.22
N ARG A 16 15.58 -1.95 0.15
CA ARG A 16 15.34 -2.76 -1.06
C ARG A 16 14.33 -2.19 -2.07
N LYS A 17 14.90 -1.66 -3.16
CA LYS A 17 14.26 -1.49 -4.47
C LYS A 17 13.46 -2.72 -4.96
N ASP A 18 13.73 -3.91 -4.42
CA ASP A 18 12.98 -5.13 -4.72
C ASP A 18 11.61 -5.21 -4.04
N TYR A 19 11.35 -4.47 -2.96
CA TYR A 19 10.02 -4.43 -2.35
C TYR A 19 9.06 -3.46 -3.08
N ALA A 20 9.60 -2.43 -3.74
CA ALA A 20 8.85 -1.70 -4.78
C ALA A 20 8.41 -2.65 -5.91
N ARG A 21 9.11 -3.79 -6.11
CA ARG A 21 8.65 -4.85 -7.01
C ARG A 21 7.58 -5.74 -6.39
N VAL A 22 7.15 -5.64 -5.13
CA VAL A 22 5.95 -6.37 -4.66
C VAL A 22 4.71 -5.84 -5.35
N HIS A 23 4.63 -4.53 -5.56
CA HIS A 23 3.64 -3.92 -6.46
C HIS A 23 3.78 -4.45 -7.90
N ALA A 24 5.01 -4.50 -8.43
CA ALA A 24 5.24 -5.06 -9.77
C ALA A 24 4.86 -6.55 -9.83
N HIS A 25 5.24 -7.36 -8.85
CA HIS A 25 4.92 -8.78 -8.78
C HIS A 25 3.42 -9.00 -8.62
N GLN A 26 2.67 -8.19 -7.88
CA GLN A 26 1.21 -8.35 -7.78
C GLN A 26 0.48 -7.90 -9.04
N CYS A 27 0.87 -6.76 -9.62
CA CYS A 27 0.32 -6.29 -10.89
C CYS A 27 0.64 -7.27 -12.04
N ILE A 28 1.81 -7.92 -12.00
CA ILE A 28 2.26 -8.90 -13.00
C ILE A 28 1.69 -10.32 -12.75
N ILE A 29 1.56 -10.78 -11.50
CA ILE A 29 1.16 -12.17 -11.17
C ILE A 29 -0.36 -12.32 -11.10
N THR A 30 -1.07 -11.37 -10.49
CA THR A 30 -2.53 -11.48 -10.24
C THR A 30 -3.36 -10.45 -10.99
N GLY A 31 -2.73 -9.44 -11.57
CA GLY A 31 -3.43 -8.27 -12.11
C GLY A 31 -4.14 -7.48 -11.00
N MET A 32 -4.79 -6.38 -11.40
CA MET A 32 -5.62 -5.55 -10.51
C MET A 32 -7.04 -6.12 -10.32
N GLU A 33 -7.24 -7.41 -10.61
CA GLU A 33 -8.54 -8.06 -10.49
C GLU A 33 -8.87 -8.52 -9.06
N ILE A 34 -7.85 -8.75 -8.23
CA ILE A 34 -8.05 -9.23 -6.86
C ILE A 34 -8.15 -8.04 -5.91
N PRO A 35 -9.23 -7.92 -5.12
CA PRO A 35 -9.35 -6.86 -4.13
C PRO A 35 -8.27 -7.00 -3.04
N MET A 36 -7.67 -5.87 -2.66
CA MET A 36 -6.66 -5.80 -1.62
C MET A 36 -7.20 -5.06 -0.41
N ALA A 37 -6.82 -5.55 0.77
CA ALA A 37 -7.06 -4.90 2.05
C ALA A 37 -5.72 -4.64 2.73
N THR A 38 -5.50 -3.40 3.14
CA THR A 38 -4.28 -2.90 3.78
C THR A 38 -4.63 -2.38 5.17
N PHE A 39 -3.88 -2.80 6.18
CA PHE A 39 -4.07 -2.40 7.57
C PHE A 39 -2.76 -1.82 8.13
N SER A 40 -2.88 -0.86 9.03
CA SER A 40 -1.74 -0.24 9.70
C SER A 40 -2.20 0.41 11.00
N ALA A 41 -1.39 0.30 12.07
CA ALA A 41 -1.67 0.97 13.33
C ALA A 41 -1.35 2.48 13.28
N THR A 42 -0.23 2.84 12.63
CA THR A 42 0.22 4.21 12.47
C THR A 42 0.25 4.54 10.99
N MET A 43 -0.60 5.46 10.51
CA MET A 43 -0.59 5.82 9.09
C MET A 43 -0.98 7.28 8.87
N PRO A 44 -0.07 8.22 9.17
CA PRO A 44 -0.25 9.63 8.85
C PRO A 44 -0.56 9.82 7.36
N THR A 45 -1.23 10.92 7.01
CA THR A 45 -1.71 11.16 5.63
C THR A 45 -0.62 11.04 4.56
N HIS A 46 0.60 11.54 4.84
CA HIS A 46 1.71 11.45 3.89
C HIS A 46 2.18 10.01 3.64
N ILE A 47 2.11 9.14 4.65
CA ILE A 47 2.41 7.71 4.50
C ILE A 47 1.29 7.01 3.74
N LEU A 48 0.03 7.34 4.03
CA LEU A 48 -1.12 6.83 3.28
C LEU A 48 -1.01 7.16 1.79
N GLU A 49 -0.63 8.38 1.42
CA GLU A 49 -0.43 8.77 0.02
C GLU A 49 0.65 7.90 -0.64
N THR A 50 1.78 7.69 0.03
CA THR A 50 2.83 6.79 -0.47
C THR A 50 2.32 5.37 -0.67
N VAL A 51 1.57 4.82 0.30
CA VAL A 51 0.97 3.49 0.21
C VAL A 51 -0.06 3.41 -0.92
N TYR A 52 -0.93 4.40 -1.03
CA TYR A 52 -1.98 4.49 -2.05
C TYR A 52 -1.39 4.45 -3.46
N HIS A 53 -0.37 5.27 -3.70
CA HIS A 53 0.34 5.30 -4.98
C HIS A 53 1.18 4.05 -5.21
N SER A 54 1.87 3.55 -4.18
CA SER A 54 2.73 2.36 -4.30
C SER A 54 1.94 1.09 -4.55
N LEU A 55 0.69 0.99 -4.09
CA LEU A 55 -0.18 -0.17 -4.28
C LEU A 55 -1.19 0.01 -5.42
N GLY A 56 -1.19 1.18 -6.09
CA GLY A 56 -2.15 1.49 -7.14
C GLY A 56 -3.60 1.44 -6.65
N LEU A 57 -3.87 1.73 -5.38
CA LEU A 57 -5.22 1.73 -4.84
C LEU A 57 -6.06 2.77 -5.60
N GLY A 58 -7.34 2.46 -5.85
CA GLY A 58 -8.22 3.38 -6.59
C GLY A 58 -7.99 3.44 -8.11
N SER A 59 -6.90 2.87 -8.64
CA SER A 59 -6.53 3.03 -10.06
C SER A 59 -7.43 2.23 -11.03
N ALA A 60 -7.73 0.97 -10.68
CA ALA A 60 -8.58 0.09 -11.48
C ALA A 60 -9.92 -0.26 -10.81
N ARG A 61 -10.04 -0.01 -9.50
CA ARG A 61 -11.22 -0.36 -8.67
C ARG A 61 -11.49 0.72 -7.64
N PRO A 62 -12.76 0.92 -7.22
CA PRO A 62 -13.08 1.85 -6.14
C PRO A 62 -12.29 1.54 -4.87
N PHE A 63 -11.73 2.57 -4.25
CA PHE A 63 -11.04 2.48 -2.97
C PHE A 63 -11.99 2.85 -1.84
N TRP A 64 -11.92 2.09 -0.75
CA TRP A 64 -12.64 2.35 0.50
C TRP A 64 -11.64 2.36 1.63
N GLY A 65 -11.57 3.44 2.38
CA GLY A 65 -10.68 3.60 3.53
C GLY A 65 -11.46 4.03 4.76
N ILE A 66 -11.04 3.54 5.93
CA ILE A 66 -11.53 3.99 7.23
C ILE A 66 -10.31 4.43 8.02
N ASP A 67 -10.32 5.67 8.47
CA ASP A 67 -9.34 6.22 9.40
C ASP A 67 -9.99 6.35 10.78
N LEU A 68 -9.36 5.76 11.80
CA LEU A 68 -9.83 5.78 13.18
C LEU A 68 -9.19 6.90 14.01
N GLY A 69 -8.30 7.72 13.42
CA GLY A 69 -7.75 8.93 14.04
C GLY A 69 -6.71 8.69 15.14
N ALA A 70 -5.96 7.58 15.05
CA ALA A 70 -4.84 7.30 15.93
C ALA A 70 -3.53 7.80 15.28
N ASP A 71 -3.30 9.11 15.33
CA ASP A 71 -2.02 9.74 14.96
C ASP A 71 -1.09 9.84 16.18
#